data_AF-A0ABD0KPG1-F1
#
_entry.id   AF-A0ABD0KPG1-F1
#
_cell.length_a   1.000
_cell.length_b   1.000
_cell.length_c   1.000
_cell.angle_alpha   90.00
_cell.angle_beta   90.00
_cell.angle_gamma   90.00
#
_symmetry.space_group_name_H-M   'P 1'
#
loop_
_entity.id
_entity.type
_entity.pdbx_description
1 polymer ?
#
loop_
_entity_poly.entity_id
_entity_poly.type
_entity_poly.pdbx_seq_one_letter_code
_entity_poly.pdbx_strand_id
1 'polypeptide(L)'
;MDGGSYNPWSTDRCTANLRNAVLLAQRTGHFVRVVGDTDEHIPEMPSMKQIHMQREISRLRKELNKVNLELQKKMQHHDTKDIIQVDIVEKKTEKLKDLSDHIQTVNLKKESLISRLQRPFVGEYLRLEAGYQKEACEVFHKIAPVLSGLASHIEDLIWMNHQDFANSQM
;
A
#
# COMPACT_ATOMS: atom_id res chain seq x y z
N MET A 1 -34.91 -47.37 -38.86
CA MET A 1 -35.21 -47.43 -37.42
C MET A 1 -34.93 -46.05 -36.88
N ASP A 2 -35.96 -45.26 -36.61
CA ASP A 2 -35.80 -43.99 -35.90
C ASP A 2 -36.78 -44.00 -34.72
N GLY A 3 -36.20 -44.16 -33.53
CA GLY A 3 -36.91 -44.06 -32.27
C GLY A 3 -37.33 -42.62 -32.04
N GLY A 4 -38.63 -42.36 -32.21
CA GLY A 4 -39.23 -41.11 -31.75
C GLY A 4 -39.06 -41.02 -30.24
N SER A 5 -38.22 -40.08 -29.79
CA SER A 5 -37.97 -39.80 -28.38
C SER A 5 -39.30 -39.56 -27.66
N TYR A 6 -39.70 -40.50 -26.82
CA TYR A 6 -40.88 -40.39 -25.98
C TYR A 6 -40.63 -39.27 -24.97
N ASN A 7 -41.39 -38.18 -25.05
CA ASN A 7 -41.33 -37.10 -24.06
C ASN A 7 -42.10 -37.55 -22.81
N PRO A 8 -41.45 -37.76 -21.66
CA PRO A 8 -42.08 -38.32 -20.46
C PRO A 8 -43.06 -37.37 -19.76
N TRP A 9 -43.31 -36.18 -20.31
CA TRP A 9 -44.23 -35.17 -19.78
C TRP A 9 -45.53 -35.06 -20.60
N SER A 10 -45.70 -35.88 -21.65
CA SER A 10 -46.88 -35.84 -22.52
C SER A 10 -48.03 -36.74 -22.04
N THR A 11 -48.13 -37.01 -20.74
CA THR A 11 -49.26 -37.71 -20.14
C THR A 11 -50.42 -36.74 -19.95
N ASP A 12 -51.09 -36.37 -21.04
CA ASP A 12 -52.42 -35.82 -20.94
C ASP A 12 -53.28 -36.33 -22.08
N ARG A 13 -54.44 -36.90 -21.73
CA ARG A 13 -55.47 -37.46 -22.63
C ARG A 13 -55.86 -36.47 -23.75
N CYS A 14 -55.69 -35.17 -23.48
CA CYS A 14 -55.88 -34.08 -24.44
C CYS A 14 -54.84 -34.07 -25.58
N THR A 15 -53.58 -34.41 -25.31
CA THR A 15 -52.52 -34.47 -26.34
C THR A 15 -52.71 -35.65 -27.30
N ALA A 16 -53.31 -36.76 -26.83
CA ALA A 16 -53.64 -37.91 -27.67
C ALA A 16 -54.75 -37.58 -28.68
N ASN A 17 -55.80 -36.88 -28.23
CA ASN A 17 -56.90 -36.46 -29.12
C ASN A 17 -56.42 -35.45 -30.17
N LEU A 18 -55.56 -34.51 -29.78
CA LEU A 18 -54.94 -33.56 -30.70
C LEU A 18 -54.03 -34.27 -31.70
N ARG A 19 -53.23 -35.24 -31.26
CA ARG A 19 -52.37 -36.04 -32.15
C ARG A 19 -53.20 -36.82 -33.17
N ASN A 20 -54.31 -37.42 -32.74
CA ASN A 20 -55.22 -38.14 -33.63
C ASN A 20 -55.90 -37.20 -34.62
N ALA A 21 -56.33 -36.01 -34.18
CA ALA A 21 -56.90 -34.99 -35.05
C ALA A 21 -55.88 -34.46 -36.08
N VAL A 22 -54.62 -34.25 -35.67
CA VAL A 22 -53.52 -33.83 -36.55
C VAL A 22 -53.20 -34.92 -37.58
N LEU A 23 -53.16 -36.19 -37.17
CA LEU A 23 -52.97 -37.32 -38.08
C LEU A 23 -54.14 -37.47 -39.07
N LEU A 24 -55.37 -37.24 -38.61
CA LEU A 24 -56.55 -37.27 -39.47
C LEU A 24 -56.52 -36.13 -40.49
N ALA A 25 -56.18 -34.92 -40.04
CA ALA A 25 -56.02 -33.73 -40.90
C ALA A 25 -54.89 -33.89 -41.93
N GLN A 26 -53.80 -34.58 -41.56
CA GLN A 26 -52.73 -34.94 -42.49
C GLN A 26 -53.23 -35.94 -43.55
N ARG A 27 -54.03 -36.93 -43.13
CA ARG A 27 -54.58 -37.97 -44.01
C ARG A 27 -55.67 -37.43 -44.94
N THR A 28 -56.43 -36.43 -44.52
CA THR A 28 -57.47 -35.78 -45.34
C THR A 28 -56.93 -34.64 -46.20
N GLY A 29 -55.62 -34.41 -46.22
CA GLY A 29 -54.99 -33.41 -47.09
C GLY A 29 -55.23 -31.96 -46.66
N HIS A 30 -55.71 -31.73 -45.43
CA HIS A 30 -55.88 -30.37 -44.87
C HIS A 30 -54.57 -29.75 -44.38
N PHE A 31 -53.46 -30.49 -44.46
CA PHE A 31 -52.13 -29.93 -44.25
C PHE A 31 -51.66 -29.25 -45.55
N VAL A 32 -52.08 -28.01 -45.76
CA VAL A 32 -51.31 -27.10 -46.63
C VAL A 32 -50.03 -26.81 -45.86
N ARG A 33 -48.92 -27.42 -46.27
CA ARG A 33 -47.60 -27.02 -45.80
C ARG A 33 -47.37 -25.61 -46.34
N VAL A 34 -47.73 -24.62 -45.53
CA VAL A 34 -47.40 -23.21 -45.78
C VAL A 34 -45.88 -23.09 -45.60
N VAL A 35 -45.14 -23.44 -46.65
CA VAL A 35 -43.76 -22.99 -46.85
C VAL A 35 -43.90 -21.60 -47.46
N GLY A 36 -44.10 -20.60 -46.61
CA GLY A 36 -44.25 -19.21 -47.04
C GLY A 36 -44.78 -18.33 -45.91
N ASP A 37 -43.90 -17.50 -45.37
CA ASP A 37 -44.18 -16.25 -44.65
C ASP A 37 -45.58 -16.11 -44.04
N THR A 38 -45.82 -16.76 -42.91
CA THR A 38 -46.89 -16.33 -41.98
C THR A 38 -46.36 -15.25 -41.03
N ASP A 39 -45.73 -14.21 -41.59
CA ASP A 39 -45.53 -12.92 -40.91
C ASP A 39 -46.65 -11.92 -41.28
N GLU A 40 -47.51 -12.25 -42.25
CA GLU A 40 -48.65 -11.42 -42.60
C GLU A 40 -49.88 -11.82 -41.78
N HIS A 41 -50.06 -11.10 -40.68
CA HIS A 41 -51.34 -10.92 -39.96
C HIS A 41 -51.78 -12.04 -39.00
N ILE A 42 -50.94 -12.37 -38.02
CA ILE A 42 -51.49 -12.71 -36.69
C ILE A 42 -52.02 -11.37 -36.13
N PRO A 43 -53.34 -11.20 -35.91
CA PRO A 43 -53.85 -9.97 -35.31
C PRO A 43 -53.09 -9.77 -34.00
N GLU A 44 -52.51 -8.58 -33.81
CA GLU A 44 -51.70 -8.25 -32.64
C GLU A 44 -52.55 -8.38 -31.38
N MET A 45 -52.71 -9.60 -30.88
CA MET A 45 -53.49 -9.87 -29.70
C MET A 45 -52.84 -9.09 -28.55
N PRO A 46 -53.62 -8.44 -27.68
CA PRO A 46 -53.08 -7.69 -26.56
C PRO A 46 -52.07 -8.50 -25.73
N SER A 47 -52.28 -9.82 -25.64
CA SER A 47 -51.37 -10.77 -25.00
C SER A 47 -49.99 -10.87 -25.68
N MET A 48 -49.92 -10.82 -27.01
CA MET A 48 -48.64 -10.84 -27.74
C MET A 48 -47.85 -9.56 -27.49
N LYS A 49 -48.49 -8.38 -27.54
CA LYS A 49 -47.85 -7.10 -27.20
C LYS A 49 -47.32 -7.10 -25.76
N GLN A 50 -48.08 -7.65 -24.82
CA GLN A 50 -47.66 -7.80 -23.43
C GLN A 50 -46.45 -8.74 -23.30
N ILE A 51 -46.42 -9.87 -24.02
CA ILE A 51 -45.28 -10.79 -24.02
C ILE A 51 -44.03 -10.10 -24.58
N HIS A 52 -44.14 -9.36 -25.68
CA HIS A 52 -43.01 -8.60 -26.24
C HIS A 52 -42.50 -7.54 -25.25
N MET A 53 -43.39 -6.79 -24.61
CA MET A 53 -43.02 -5.81 -23.59
C MET A 53 -42.35 -6.48 -22.37
N GLN A 54 -42.86 -7.62 -21.90
CA GLN A 54 -42.27 -8.37 -20.80
C GLN A 54 -40.89 -8.93 -21.16
N ARG A 55 -40.67 -9.37 -22.41
CA ARG A 55 -39.36 -9.80 -22.91
C ARG A 55 -38.37 -8.64 -22.91
N GLU A 56 -38.80 -7.47 -23.36
CA GLU A 56 -37.94 -6.28 -23.38
C GLU A 56 -37.60 -5.80 -21.97
N ILE A 57 -38.57 -5.75 -21.07
CA ILE A 57 -38.34 -5.47 -19.65
C ILE A 57 -37.38 -6.49 -19.04
N SER A 58 -37.53 -7.77 -19.38
CA SER A 58 -36.63 -8.83 -18.88
C SER A 58 -35.21 -8.69 -19.41
N ARG A 59 -35.04 -8.25 -20.67
CA ARG A 59 -33.74 -7.95 -21.26
C ARG A 59 -33.09 -6.78 -20.54
N LEU A 60 -33.79 -5.66 -20.38
CA LEU A 60 -33.28 -4.48 -19.69
C LEU A 60 -32.93 -4.78 -18.22
N ARG A 61 -33.73 -5.61 -17.53
CA ARG A 61 -33.42 -6.07 -16.17
C ARG A 61 -32.13 -6.89 -16.12
N LYS A 62 -31.87 -7.74 -17.12
CA LYS A 62 -30.61 -8.50 -17.21
C LYS A 62 -29.41 -7.59 -17.43
N GLU A 63 -29.54 -6.61 -18.33
CA GLU A 63 -28.49 -5.62 -18.58
C GLU A 63 -28.23 -4.77 -17.33
N LEU A 64 -29.27 -4.30 -16.65
CA LEU A 64 -29.15 -3.58 -15.38
C LEU A 64 -28.45 -4.42 -14.30
N ASN A 65 -28.85 -5.68 -14.15
CA ASN A 65 -28.24 -6.57 -13.16
C ASN A 65 -26.77 -6.85 -13.48
N LYS A 66 -26.40 -6.96 -14.77
CA LYS A 66 -25.00 -7.11 -15.19
C LYS A 66 -24.18 -5.89 -14.77
N VAL A 67 -24.67 -4.69 -15.08
CA VAL A 67 -24.00 -3.43 -14.70
C VAL A 67 -23.90 -3.30 -13.18
N ASN A 68 -24.97 -3.62 -12.45
CA ASN A 68 -24.96 -3.55 -10.99
C ASN A 68 -23.94 -4.53 -10.37
N LEU A 69 -23.83 -5.73 -10.93
CA LEU A 69 -22.84 -6.71 -10.51
C LEU A 69 -21.40 -6.24 -10.79
N GLU A 70 -21.15 -5.63 -11.95
CA GLU A 70 -19.86 -5.02 -12.25
C GLU A 70 -19.53 -3.86 -11.31
N LEU A 71 -20.51 -3.03 -10.98
CA LEU A 71 -20.36 -1.95 -10.00
C LEU A 71 -20.01 -2.51 -8.62
N GLN A 72 -20.76 -3.51 -8.14
CA GLN A 72 -20.51 -4.15 -6.86
C GLN A 72 -19.12 -4.79 -6.79
N LYS A 73 -18.69 -5.46 -7.87
CA LYS A 73 -17.32 -5.99 -7.97
C LYS A 73 -16.27 -4.88 -7.85
N LYS A 74 -16.47 -3.74 -8.52
CA LYS A 74 -15.54 -2.61 -8.44
C LYS A 74 -15.53 -1.98 -7.04
N MET A 75 -16.69 -1.86 -6.38
CA MET A 75 -16.78 -1.39 -5.01
C MET A 75 -16.03 -2.31 -4.05
N GLN A 76 -16.30 -3.62 -4.11
CA GLN A 76 -15.59 -4.61 -3.29
C GLN A 76 -14.08 -4.60 -3.57
N HIS A 77 -13.69 -4.48 -4.84
CA HIS A 77 -12.28 -4.37 -5.20
C HIS A 77 -11.65 -3.10 -4.62
N HIS A 78 -12.33 -1.96 -4.64
CA HIS A 78 -11.87 -0.72 -4.02
C HIS A 78 -11.71 -0.86 -2.50
N ASP A 79 -12.73 -1.39 -1.83
CA ASP A 79 -12.73 -1.56 -0.37
C ASP A 79 -11.63 -2.53 0.09
N THR A 80 -11.36 -3.55 -0.73
CA THR A 80 -10.32 -4.54 -0.41
C THR A 80 -8.96 -4.21 -1.04
N LYS A 81 -8.85 -3.13 -1.83
CA LYS A 81 -7.62 -2.73 -2.53
C LYS A 81 -6.47 -2.49 -1.56
N ASP A 82 -6.80 -1.89 -0.43
CA ASP A 82 -5.85 -1.56 0.64
C ASP A 82 -5.21 -2.78 1.33
N ILE A 83 -5.80 -3.97 1.14
CA ILE A 83 -5.38 -5.23 1.78
C ILE A 83 -4.91 -6.25 0.73
N ILE A 84 -5.51 -6.29 -0.45
CA ILE A 84 -5.16 -7.24 -1.51
C ILE A 84 -3.98 -6.74 -2.36
N GLN A 85 -3.89 -5.42 -2.60
CA GLN A 85 -2.83 -4.91 -3.46
C GLN A 85 -1.50 -4.91 -2.69
N VAL A 86 -0.67 -5.90 -3.01
CA VAL A 86 0.66 -6.13 -2.41
C VAL A 86 1.48 -4.84 -2.42
N ASP A 87 1.48 -4.08 -3.52
CA ASP A 87 2.24 -2.82 -3.61
C ASP A 87 1.82 -1.77 -2.57
N ILE A 88 0.52 -1.70 -2.23
CA ILE A 88 0.00 -0.72 -1.26
C ILE A 88 0.36 -1.17 0.16
N VAL A 89 0.23 -2.46 0.42
CA VAL A 89 0.60 -3.07 1.70
C VAL A 89 2.10 -2.92 1.93
N GLU A 90 2.93 -3.24 0.94
CA GLU A 90 4.38 -3.12 0.99
C GLU A 90 4.82 -1.68 1.28
N LYS A 91 4.26 -0.69 0.57
CA LYS A 91 4.53 0.74 0.84
C LYS A 91 4.11 1.17 2.24
N LYS A 92 2.98 0.66 2.76
CA LYS A 92 2.55 0.96 4.13
C LYS A 92 3.50 0.31 5.15
N THR A 93 3.93 -0.93 4.91
CA THR A 93 4.88 -1.65 5.75
C THR A 93 6.26 -1.00 5.75
N GLU A 94 6.75 -0.55 4.59
CA GLU A 94 8.00 0.21 4.47
C GLU A 94 7.94 1.50 5.29
N LYS A 95 6.87 2.30 5.12
CA LYS A 95 6.68 3.52 5.93
C LYS A 95 6.58 3.25 7.43
N LEU A 96 5.91 2.17 7.83
CA LEU A 96 5.83 1.77 9.24
C LEU A 96 7.19 1.32 9.78
N LYS A 97 7.99 0.62 8.96
CA LYS A 97 9.34 0.22 9.30
C LYS A 97 10.25 1.45 9.45
N ASP A 98 10.22 2.38 8.51
CA ASP A 98 10.97 3.64 8.59
C ASP A 98 10.63 4.43 9.85
N LEU A 99 9.34 4.52 10.19
CA LEU A 99 8.89 5.17 11.42
C LEU A 99 9.40 4.42 12.66
N SER A 100 9.35 3.09 12.65
CA SER A 100 9.85 2.26 13.74
C SER A 100 11.36 2.45 13.95
N ASP A 101 12.13 2.42 12.87
CA ASP A 101 13.58 2.63 12.87
C ASP A 101 13.93 4.04 13.36
N HIS A 102 13.15 5.05 12.96
CA HIS A 102 13.30 6.41 13.45
C HIS A 102 13.06 6.51 14.96
N ILE A 103 11.97 5.91 15.46
CA ILE A 103 11.63 5.89 16.89
C ILE A 103 12.71 5.15 17.69
N GLN A 104 13.21 4.01 17.19
CA GLN A 104 14.31 3.29 17.82
C GLN A 104 15.57 4.15 17.88
N THR A 105 15.90 4.86 16.82
CA THR A 105 17.05 5.78 16.78
C THR A 105 16.90 6.90 17.81
N VAL A 106 15.70 7.49 17.93
CA VAL A 106 15.41 8.52 18.94
C VAL A 106 15.54 7.95 20.35
N ASN A 107 15.06 6.72 20.58
CA ASN A 107 15.16 6.06 21.88
C ASN A 107 16.62 5.81 22.29
N LEU A 108 17.45 5.30 21.36
CA LEU A 108 18.88 5.13 21.60
C LEU A 108 19.59 6.47 21.89
N LYS A 109 19.25 7.52 21.13
CA LYS A 109 19.80 8.86 21.35
C LYS A 109 19.35 9.46 22.68
N LYS A 110 18.13 9.17 23.14
CA LYS A 110 17.63 9.63 24.44
C LYS A 110 18.48 9.07 25.57
N GLU A 111 18.76 7.77 25.58
CA GLU A 111 19.63 7.15 26.59
C GLU A 111 21.06 7.71 26.54
N SER A 112 21.61 7.88 25.34
CA SER A 112 22.91 8.53 25.14
C SER A 112 22.94 9.97 25.66
N LEU A 113 21.88 10.74 25.41
CA LEU A 113 21.75 12.12 25.88
C LEU A 113 21.59 12.18 27.40
N ILE A 114 20.80 11.29 28.00
CA ILE A 114 20.65 11.17 29.46
C ILE A 114 22.01 10.85 30.09
N SER A 115 22.76 9.88 29.54
CA SER A 115 24.10 9.56 30.02
C SER A 115 25.05 10.76 29.93
N ARG A 116 24.98 11.56 28.86
CA ARG A 116 25.78 12.78 28.71
C ARG A 116 25.35 13.91 29.64
N LEU A 117 24.07 13.99 29.98
CA LEU A 117 23.55 15.00 30.92
C LEU A 117 23.84 14.61 32.38
N GLN A 118 23.78 13.32 32.71
CA GLN A 118 24.17 12.79 34.02
C GLN A 118 25.68 12.85 34.26
N ARG A 119 26.48 12.74 33.19
CA ARG A 119 27.92 13.01 33.19
C ARG A 119 28.18 14.31 32.43
N PRO A 120 27.77 15.49 32.98
CA PRO A 120 28.11 16.75 32.35
C PRO A 120 29.62 16.73 32.13
N PHE A 121 30.05 17.09 30.93
CA PHE A 121 31.44 16.98 30.47
C PHE A 121 32.36 17.59 31.53
N VAL A 122 32.89 16.72 32.39
CA VAL A 122 33.81 17.09 33.43
C VAL A 122 35.16 17.02 32.76
N GLY A 123 35.53 18.10 32.06
CA GLY A 123 36.90 18.27 31.59
C GLY A 123 37.89 18.22 32.76
N GLU A 124 39.17 18.38 32.49
CA GLU A 124 40.16 18.63 33.54
C GLU A 124 39.96 20.06 34.07
N TYR A 125 39.09 20.24 35.07
CA TYR A 125 38.96 21.52 35.77
C TYR A 125 39.59 21.40 37.16
N LEU A 126 40.31 22.46 37.53
CA LEU A 126 40.75 22.65 38.90
C LEU A 126 39.50 22.98 39.73
N ARG A 127 39.12 22.11 40.68
CA ARG A 127 38.09 22.44 41.66
C ARG A 127 38.60 23.54 42.58
N LEU A 128 38.15 24.77 42.35
CA LEU A 128 38.45 25.93 43.20
C LEU A 128 37.24 26.24 44.06
N GLU A 129 37.44 26.29 45.38
CA GLU A 129 36.44 26.86 46.27
C GLU A 129 36.36 28.37 46.04
N ALA A 130 35.16 28.94 46.13
CA ALA A 130 34.91 30.35 45.82
C ALA A 130 35.79 31.32 46.64
N GLY A 131 36.18 30.93 47.85
CA GLY A 131 37.06 31.71 48.71
C GLY A 131 38.50 31.83 48.20
N TYR A 132 38.97 30.91 47.35
CA TYR A 132 40.33 30.89 46.81
C TYR A 132 40.39 31.29 45.32
N GLN A 133 39.25 31.64 44.72
CA GLN A 133 39.19 31.97 43.30
C GLN A 133 40.00 33.23 42.96
N LYS A 134 40.03 34.22 43.87
CA LYS A 134 40.74 35.48 43.65
C LYS A 134 42.26 35.26 43.66
N GLU A 135 42.73 34.53 44.66
CA GLU A 135 44.13 34.17 44.86
C GLU A 135 44.62 33.29 43.71
N ALA A 136 43.79 32.34 43.26
CA ALA A 136 44.11 31.51 42.10
C ALA A 136 44.22 32.33 40.82
N CYS A 137 43.31 33.27 40.58
CA CYS A 137 43.41 34.18 39.43
C CYS A 137 44.71 35.01 39.46
N GLU A 138 45.11 35.52 40.62
CA GLU A 138 46.37 36.25 40.78
C GLU A 138 47.59 35.36 40.51
N VAL A 139 47.56 34.10 40.97
CA VAL A 139 48.63 33.11 40.72
C VAL A 139 48.71 32.76 39.23
N PHE A 140 47.58 32.49 38.58
CA PHE A 140 47.55 32.19 37.14
C PHE A 140 48.05 33.38 36.30
N HIS A 141 47.75 34.61 36.69
CA HIS A 141 48.26 35.81 36.03
C HIS A 141 49.79 35.93 36.11
N LYS A 142 50.39 35.45 37.21
CA LYS A 142 51.85 35.43 37.39
C LYS A 142 52.51 34.25 36.67
N ILE A 143 51.85 33.10 36.61
CA ILE A 143 52.39 31.90 35.96
C ILE A 143 52.33 32.01 34.43
N ALA A 144 51.29 32.62 33.87
CA ALA A 144 51.12 32.77 32.42
C ALA A 144 52.35 33.36 31.69
N PRO A 145 52.95 34.50 32.12
CA PRO A 145 54.13 35.06 31.48
C PRO A 145 55.39 34.21 31.69
N VAL A 146 55.49 33.51 32.82
CA VAL A 146 56.61 32.58 33.08
C VAL A 146 56.52 31.36 32.17
N LEU A 147 55.32 30.84 31.93
CA LEU A 147 55.10 29.71 31.03
C LEU A 147 55.33 30.10 29.57
N SER A 148 54.90 31.31 29.16
CA SER A 148 55.20 31.81 27.81
C SER A 148 56.70 32.08 27.61
N GLY A 149 57.38 32.60 28.64
CA GLY A 149 58.82 32.80 28.61
C GLY A 149 59.62 31.50 28.71
N LEU A 150 59.06 30.44 29.29
CA LEU A 150 59.72 29.14 29.38
C LEU A 150 59.98 28.55 27.99
N ALA A 151 59.06 28.71 27.04
CA ALA A 151 59.26 28.26 25.67
C ALA A 151 60.47 28.95 25.02
N SER A 152 60.56 30.28 25.14
CA SER A 152 61.72 31.03 24.64
C SER A 152 63.01 30.70 25.40
N HIS A 153 62.96 30.56 26.73
CA HIS A 153 64.14 30.18 27.51
C HIS A 153 64.63 28.76 27.19
N ILE A 154 63.74 27.84 26.80
CA ILE A 154 64.11 26.51 26.31
C ILE A 154 64.80 26.62 24.95
N GLU A 155 64.28 27.46 24.03
CA GLU A 155 64.94 27.74 22.75
C GLU A 155 66.32 28.38 22.95
N ASP A 156 66.45 29.33 23.87
CA ASP A 156 67.73 29.97 24.23
C ASP A 156 68.72 28.95 24.81
N LEU A 157 68.26 28.03 25.67
CA LEU A 157 69.07 26.94 26.22
C LEU A 157 69.51 25.94 25.13
N ILE A 158 68.63 25.61 24.19
CA ILE A 158 68.95 24.77 23.03
C ILE A 158 70.01 25.48 22.16
N TRP A 159 69.84 26.78 21.91
CA TRP A 159 70.81 27.60 21.18
C TRP A 159 72.17 27.63 21.89
N MET A 160 72.19 27.84 23.21
CA MET A 160 73.42 27.83 24.02
C MET A 160 74.10 26.46 24.01
N ASN A 161 73.34 25.36 24.05
CA ASN A 161 73.88 24.00 23.98
C ASN A 161 74.46 23.66 22.59
N HIS A 162 73.95 24.28 21.52
CA HIS A 162 74.53 24.17 20.18
C HIS A 162 75.75 25.09 19.97
N GLN A 163 75.93 26.11 20.81
CA GLN A 163 77.07 27.04 20.82
C GLN A 163 78.28 26.49 21.61
N ASP A 164 78.41 25.16 21.71
CA ASP A 164 79.55 24.51 22.35
C ASP A 164 80.85 25.18 21.87
N PHE A 165 81.53 25.85 22.81
CA PHE A 165 82.73 26.69 22.60
C PHE A 165 83.96 25.87 22.15
N ALA A 166 83.77 24.69 21.56
CA ALA A 166 84.79 23.86 20.94
C ALA A 166 85.40 24.49 19.67
N ASN A 167 84.83 25.58 19.15
CA ASN A 167 85.44 26.40 18.10
C ASN A 167 86.17 27.65 18.62
N SER A 168 86.64 27.63 19.87
CA SER A 168 87.67 28.57 20.36
C SER A 168 89.02 27.88 20.45
N GLN A 169 89.53 27.39 19.31
CA GLN A 169 90.97 27.26 19.04
C GLN A 169 91.18 26.97 17.54
N MET A 170 91.32 28.05 16.77
CA MET A 170 92.34 28.32 15.72
C MET A 170 91.82 29.37 14.73
#